data_AF-A0A537E1G1-F1
#
_entry.id   AF-A0A537E1G1-F1
#
_cell.length_a   1.000
_cell.length_b   1.000
_cell.length_c   1.000
_cell.angle_alpha   90.00
_cell.angle_beta   90.00
_cell.angle_gamma   90.00
#
_symmetry.space_group_name_H-M   'P 1'
#
loop_
_entity.id
_entity.type
_entity.pdbx_description
1 polymer ?
#
loop_
_entity_poly.entity_id
_entity_poly.type
_entity_poly.pdbx_seq_one_letter_code
_entity_poly.pdbx_strand_id
1 'polypeptide(L)'
;MEQSISVTAARFQHRDLSILVGILSGTLLVVFASENPLSNFQPIDLVIFFAVPALAGAIAGFTSAGRSMENGAVVGVVIGLVYAILNGLRLGSSAAGEQVLFLILTIPIWGFLGGYGSVLAHRTLEASTMENPVLPWPDDTPRAGPVQGPKICDNCKTANPADALFCKNCGTKLGLVSSRA
;
A
#
# COMPACT_ATOMS: atom_id res chain seq x y z
N MET A 1 38.08 -15.30 -7.02
CA MET A 1 36.93 -15.67 -6.16
C MET A 1 36.06 -14.44 -6.04
N GLU A 2 35.15 -14.23 -6.97
CA GLU A 2 34.14 -13.18 -6.88
C GLU A 2 32.91 -13.77 -6.20
N GLN A 3 32.69 -13.40 -4.94
CA GLN A 3 31.43 -13.67 -4.24
C GLN A 3 30.41 -12.64 -4.72
N SER A 4 29.52 -13.08 -5.62
CA SER A 4 28.32 -12.32 -5.95
C SER A 4 27.41 -12.29 -4.72
N ILE A 5 27.34 -11.14 -4.04
CA ILE A 5 26.35 -10.87 -3.01
C ILE A 5 24.98 -10.86 -3.71
N SER A 6 24.27 -11.99 -3.67
CA SER A 6 22.86 -12.01 -4.08
C SER A 6 22.07 -11.29 -2.99
N VAL A 7 21.81 -10.00 -3.19
CA VAL A 7 20.78 -9.30 -2.44
C VAL A 7 19.46 -9.93 -2.88
N THR A 8 19.04 -10.95 -2.13
CA THR A 8 17.69 -11.50 -2.22
C THR A 8 16.75 -10.34 -1.98
N ALA A 9 16.16 -9.80 -3.05
CA ALA A 9 15.11 -8.82 -2.97
C ALA A 9 13.98 -9.46 -2.17
N ALA A 10 13.96 -9.20 -0.86
CA ALA A 10 12.89 -9.62 0.01
C ALA A 10 11.62 -9.03 -0.60
N ARG A 11 10.72 -9.91 -1.02
CA ARG A 11 9.42 -9.56 -1.59
C ARG A 11 8.63 -8.93 -0.45
N PHE A 12 8.82 -7.63 -0.23
CA PHE A 12 8.16 -6.87 0.82
C PHE A 12 6.66 -7.09 0.67
N GLN A 13 6.06 -7.74 1.67
CA GLN A 13 4.66 -8.09 1.64
C GLN A 13 3.88 -6.79 1.91
N HIS A 14 2.74 -6.58 1.26
CA HIS A 14 2.01 -5.30 1.31
C HIS A 14 1.71 -4.78 2.74
N ARG A 15 1.56 -5.70 3.71
CA ARG A 15 1.38 -5.37 5.13
C ARG A 15 2.62 -4.73 5.77
N ASP A 16 3.82 -5.16 5.40
CA ASP A 16 5.06 -4.67 6.00
C ASP A 16 5.31 -3.20 5.67
N LEU A 17 4.92 -2.79 4.45
CA LEU A 17 5.03 -1.41 4.01
C LEU A 17 4.07 -0.49 4.79
N SER A 18 2.83 -0.93 5.01
CA SER A 18 1.86 -0.18 5.83
C SER A 18 2.39 0.02 7.26
N ILE A 19 2.95 -1.03 7.86
CA ILE A 19 3.53 -0.97 9.20
C ILE A 19 4.71 0.01 9.23
N LEU A 20 5.61 -0.07 8.25
CA LEU A 20 6.80 0.79 8.19
C LEU A 20 6.43 2.27 8.01
N VAL A 21 5.47 2.56 7.11
CA VAL A 21 4.93 3.92 6.92
C VAL A 21 4.30 4.44 8.21
N GLY A 22 3.55 3.59 8.93
CA GLY A 22 2.95 3.95 10.21
C GLY A 22 3.99 4.27 11.29
N ILE A 23 5.04 3.44 11.42
CA ILE A 23 6.10 3.67 12.39
C ILE A 23 6.86 4.97 12.09
N LEU A 24 7.25 5.20 10.83
CA LEU A 24 8.00 6.41 10.46
C LEU A 24 7.19 7.68 10.70
N SER A 25 5.93 7.70 10.25
CA SER A 25 5.07 8.87 10.43
C SER A 25 4.71 9.12 11.90
N GLY A 26 4.42 8.07 12.69
CA GLY A 26 4.18 8.19 14.12
C GLY A 26 5.39 8.71 14.90
N THR A 27 6.60 8.26 14.52
CA THR A 27 7.85 8.76 15.11
C THR A 27 8.09 10.23 14.75
N LEU A 28 7.90 10.58 13.47
CA LEU A 28 8.04 11.95 12.98
C LEU A 28 7.08 12.90 13.71
N LEU A 29 5.83 12.50 13.90
CA LEU A 29 4.83 13.26 14.64
C LEU A 29 5.30 13.60 16.06
N VAL A 30 5.95 12.68 16.77
CA VAL A 30 6.41 12.92 18.14
C VAL A 30 7.62 13.86 18.21
N VAL A 31 8.38 13.98 17.12
CA VAL A 31 9.50 14.92 17.00
C VAL A 31 9.01 16.32 16.65
N PHE A 32 8.01 16.43 15.76
CA PHE A 32 7.54 17.71 15.24
C PHE A 32 6.30 18.27 15.95
N ALA A 33 5.53 17.45 16.67
CA ALA A 33 4.45 17.93 17.51
C ALA A 33 5.02 18.64 18.75
N SER A 34 4.36 19.72 19.16
CA SER A 34 4.66 20.56 20.33
C SER A 34 5.12 19.76 21.55
N GLU A 35 6.00 20.34 22.37
CA GLU A 35 6.60 19.67 23.53
C GLU A 35 5.57 19.12 24.54
N ASN A 36 4.36 19.70 24.57
CA ASN A 36 3.25 19.26 25.41
C ASN A 36 1.88 19.49 24.76
N PRO A 37 1.44 18.64 23.81
CA PRO A 37 0.15 18.83 23.14
C PRO A 37 -1.02 18.63 24.12
N LEU A 38 -0.79 17.92 25.23
CA LEU A 38 -1.80 17.58 26.23
C LEU A 38 -2.17 18.73 27.18
N SER A 39 -1.32 19.75 27.32
CA SER A 39 -1.55 20.86 28.26
C SER A 39 -1.88 22.19 27.58
N ASN A 40 -1.47 22.39 26.33
CA ASN A 40 -1.73 23.63 25.59
C ASN A 40 -2.00 23.34 24.11
N PHE A 41 -3.15 22.72 23.86
CA PHE A 41 -3.56 22.28 22.52
C PHE A 41 -3.86 23.51 21.64
N GLN A 42 -2.97 23.86 20.71
CA GLN A 42 -3.20 24.97 19.80
C GLN A 42 -4.09 24.54 18.61
N PRO A 43 -4.80 25.48 17.94
CA PRO A 43 -5.60 25.13 16.76
C PRO A 43 -4.79 24.47 15.64
N ILE A 44 -3.50 24.79 15.53
CA ILE A 44 -2.60 24.19 14.54
C ILE A 44 -2.28 22.73 14.85
N ASP A 45 -2.20 22.35 16.13
CA ASP A 45 -2.01 20.97 16.56
C ASP A 45 -3.22 20.11 16.18
N LEU A 46 -4.43 20.69 16.18
CA LEU A 46 -5.65 20.02 15.72
C LEU A 46 -5.54 19.62 14.25
N VAL A 47 -5.09 20.55 13.41
CA VAL A 47 -4.93 20.30 11.97
C VAL A 47 -3.93 19.17 11.74
N ILE A 48 -2.78 19.19 12.42
CA ILE A 48 -1.76 18.15 12.32
C ILE A 48 -2.30 16.80 12.80
N PHE A 49 -3.04 16.81 13.91
CA PHE A 49 -3.63 15.61 14.53
C PHE A 49 -4.62 14.89 13.61
N PHE A 50 -5.39 15.62 12.80
CA PHE A 50 -6.32 15.03 11.83
C PHE A 50 -5.67 14.74 10.47
N ALA A 51 -4.80 15.63 9.98
CA ALA A 51 -4.25 15.54 8.64
C ALA A 51 -3.22 14.42 8.50
N VAL A 52 -2.35 14.21 9.49
CA VAL A 52 -1.26 13.23 9.38
C VAL A 52 -1.78 11.79 9.25
N PRO A 53 -2.72 11.31 10.09
CA PRO A 53 -3.27 9.96 9.95
C PRO A 53 -4.01 9.77 8.62
N ALA A 54 -4.78 10.79 8.20
CA ALA A 54 -5.52 10.75 6.94
C ALA A 54 -4.59 10.69 5.71
N LEU A 55 -3.53 11.51 5.69
CA LEU A 55 -2.53 11.52 4.61
C LEU A 55 -1.70 10.23 4.58
N ALA A 56 -1.27 9.75 5.74
CA ALA A 56 -0.55 8.48 5.81
C ALA A 56 -1.42 7.31 5.35
N GLY A 57 -2.70 7.32 5.73
CA GLY A 57 -3.70 6.39 5.23
C GLY A 57 -3.90 6.47 3.71
N ALA A 58 -4.01 7.69 3.16
CA ALA A 58 -4.09 7.92 1.72
C ALA A 58 -2.91 7.29 0.97
N ILE A 59 -1.68 7.51 1.47
CA ILE A 59 -0.46 6.93 0.89
C ILE A 59 -0.50 5.40 0.95
N ALA A 60 -0.90 4.83 2.08
CA ALA A 60 -1.03 3.39 2.25
C ALA A 60 -2.10 2.79 1.32
N GLY A 61 -3.14 3.54 0.99
CA GLY A 61 -4.19 3.14 0.07
C GLY A 61 -3.68 2.82 -1.33
N PHE A 62 -2.71 3.60 -1.84
CA PHE A 62 -2.14 3.39 -3.18
C PHE A 62 -1.36 2.08 -3.33
N THR A 63 -1.02 1.41 -2.24
CA THR A 63 -0.20 0.18 -2.27
C THR A 63 -0.97 -1.04 -2.75
N SER A 64 -2.30 -1.08 -2.58
CA SER A 64 -3.19 -2.07 -3.20
C SER A 64 -4.66 -1.65 -3.15
N ALA A 65 -5.30 -1.56 -4.32
CA ALA A 65 -6.70 -1.15 -4.44
C ALA A 65 -7.69 -2.10 -3.73
N GLY A 66 -7.44 -3.41 -3.79
CA GLY A 66 -8.34 -4.42 -3.22
C GLY A 66 -8.39 -4.48 -1.69
N ARG A 67 -7.40 -3.91 -0.98
CA ARG A 67 -7.35 -3.87 0.49
C ARG A 67 -7.05 -2.47 1.04
N SER A 68 -7.35 -1.44 0.25
CA SER A 68 -6.98 -0.06 0.53
C SER A 68 -7.52 0.46 1.87
N MET A 69 -8.78 0.13 2.19
CA MET A 69 -9.39 0.47 3.48
C MET A 69 -8.70 -0.23 4.66
N GLU A 70 -8.39 -1.52 4.53
CA GLU A 70 -7.68 -2.29 5.57
C GLU A 70 -6.28 -1.71 5.80
N ASN A 71 -5.53 -1.43 4.74
CA ASN A 71 -4.18 -0.90 4.83
C ASN A 71 -4.18 0.50 5.46
N GLY A 72 -5.07 1.39 5.02
CA GLY A 72 -5.20 2.74 5.58
C GLY A 72 -5.56 2.71 7.06
N ALA A 73 -6.48 1.83 7.47
CA ALA A 73 -6.85 1.66 8.86
C ALA A 73 -5.69 1.13 9.71
N VAL A 74 -4.95 0.13 9.22
CA VAL A 74 -3.77 -0.41 9.90
C VAL A 74 -2.70 0.67 10.09
N VAL A 75 -2.42 1.46 9.06
CA VAL A 75 -1.48 2.59 9.17
C VAL A 75 -1.95 3.56 10.26
N GLY A 76 -3.21 4.00 10.21
CA GLY A 76 -3.76 4.91 11.22
C GLY A 76 -3.62 4.39 12.66
N VAL A 77 -3.94 3.11 12.89
CA VAL A 77 -3.81 2.47 14.21
C VAL A 77 -2.35 2.39 14.66
N VAL A 78 -1.43 2.02 13.76
CA VAL A 78 0.01 1.92 14.08
C VAL A 78 0.57 3.30 14.45
N ILE A 79 0.23 4.35 13.71
CA ILE A 79 0.64 5.73 14.04
C ILE A 79 0.11 6.13 15.42
N GLY A 80 -1.17 5.86 15.69
CA GLY A 80 -1.80 6.18 16.97
C GLY A 80 -1.16 5.45 18.14
N LEU A 81 -0.82 4.16 17.96
CA LEU A 81 -0.11 3.37 18.97
C LEU A 81 1.30 3.91 19.24
N VAL A 82 2.08 4.20 18.19
CA VAL A 82 3.43 4.76 18.34
C VAL A 82 3.37 6.10 19.06
N TYR A 83 2.43 6.98 18.67
CA TYR A 83 2.21 8.25 19.33
C TYR A 83 1.82 8.08 20.81
N ALA A 84 0.88 7.17 21.11
CA ALA A 84 0.42 6.89 22.46
C ALA A 84 1.53 6.35 23.37
N ILE A 85 2.33 5.40 22.86
CA ILE A 85 3.44 4.81 23.60
C ILE A 85 4.51 5.85 23.90
N LEU A 86 4.95 6.61 22.89
CA LEU A 86 6.02 7.59 23.07
C LEU A 86 5.60 8.74 24.01
N ASN A 87 4.36 9.24 23.90
CA ASN A 87 3.87 10.27 24.82
C ASN A 87 3.59 9.69 26.22
N GLY A 88 3.09 8.45 26.33
CA GLY A 88 2.94 7.76 27.60
C GLY A 88 4.27 7.60 28.35
N LEU A 89 5.34 7.24 27.62
CA LEU A 89 6.70 7.17 28.19
C LEU A 89 7.23 8.53 28.65
N ARG A 90 6.89 9.62 27.96
CA ARG A 90 7.25 10.98 28.38
C ARG A 90 6.53 11.42 29.66
N LEU A 91 5.27 11.03 29.83
CA LEU A 91 4.44 11.40 30.98
C LEU A 91 4.83 10.67 32.28
N GLY A 92 5.49 9.51 32.18
CA GLY A 92 5.93 8.72 33.33
C GLY A 92 4.79 8.37 34.30
N SER A 93 5.07 8.37 35.60
CA SER A 93 4.05 8.16 36.65
C SER A 93 3.24 9.41 36.99
N SER A 94 3.52 10.55 36.36
CA SER A 94 2.84 11.83 36.59
C SER A 94 1.64 12.08 35.66
N ALA A 95 1.25 11.07 34.87
CA ALA A 95 0.15 11.19 33.93
C ALA A 95 -1.19 11.45 34.65
N ALA A 96 -1.88 12.53 34.28
CA ALA A 96 -3.26 12.75 34.71
C ALA A 96 -4.20 11.77 33.98
N GLY A 97 -5.30 11.35 34.63
CA GLY A 97 -6.25 10.39 34.05
C GLY A 97 -6.83 10.84 32.70
N GLU A 98 -7.03 12.15 32.51
CA GLU A 98 -7.50 12.74 31.25
C GLU A 98 -6.49 12.58 30.11
N GLN A 99 -5.20 12.66 30.40
CA GLN A 99 -4.13 12.49 29.41
C GLN A 99 -4.08 11.04 28.92
N VAL A 100 -4.22 10.08 29.84
CA VAL A 100 -4.26 8.65 29.50
C VAL A 100 -5.49 8.33 28.64
N LEU A 101 -6.66 8.87 29.01
CA LEU A 101 -7.90 8.70 28.25
C LEU A 101 -7.76 9.24 26.82
N PHE A 102 -7.15 10.41 26.66
CA PHE A 102 -6.88 11.00 25.35
C PHE A 102 -6.01 10.09 24.47
N LEU A 103 -4.91 9.55 25.02
CA LEU A 103 -4.02 8.66 24.28
C LEU A 103 -4.71 7.36 23.83
N ILE A 104 -5.59 6.81 24.68
CA ILE A 104 -6.37 5.61 24.34
C ILE A 104 -7.37 5.91 23.21
N LEU A 105 -8.10 7.02 23.30
CA LEU A 105 -9.10 7.41 22.30
C LEU A 105 -8.46 7.80 20.96
N THR A 106 -7.22 8.27 20.97
CA THR A 106 -6.48 8.64 19.76
C THR A 106 -6.32 7.45 18.81
N ILE A 107 -6.08 6.24 19.33
CA ILE A 107 -5.81 5.04 18.54
C ILE A 107 -6.97 4.68 17.58
N PRO A 108 -8.22 4.50 18.04
CA PRO A 108 -9.34 4.20 17.15
C PRO A 108 -9.68 5.37 16.21
N ILE A 109 -9.55 6.63 16.68
CA ILE A 109 -9.79 7.82 15.85
C ILE A 109 -8.83 7.84 14.67
N TRP A 110 -7.54 7.58 14.91
CA TRP A 110 -6.52 7.59 13.87
C TRP A 110 -6.66 6.41 12.92
N GLY A 111 -7.04 5.22 13.41
CA GLY A 111 -7.42 4.10 12.56
C GLY A 111 -8.56 4.45 11.59
N PHE A 112 -9.60 5.10 12.09
CA PHE A 112 -10.71 5.54 11.26
C PHE A 112 -10.28 6.59 10.22
N LEU A 113 -9.52 7.61 10.63
CA LEU A 113 -9.00 8.65 9.73
C LEU A 113 -8.09 8.08 8.64
N GLY A 114 -7.21 7.13 8.99
CA GLY A 114 -6.34 6.46 8.02
C GLY A 114 -7.13 5.65 7.00
N GLY A 115 -8.15 4.90 7.44
CA GLY A 115 -9.05 4.17 6.54
C GLY A 115 -9.89 5.10 5.64
N TYR A 116 -10.36 6.22 6.18
CA TYR A 116 -11.11 7.20 5.39
C TYR A 116 -10.21 7.88 4.34
N GLY A 117 -8.99 8.26 4.71
CA GLY A 117 -8.00 8.85 3.81
C GLY A 117 -7.65 7.96 2.63
N SER A 118 -7.50 6.64 2.85
CA SER A 118 -7.24 5.68 1.77
C SER A 118 -8.41 5.55 0.79
N VAL A 119 -9.65 5.52 1.29
CA VAL A 119 -10.85 5.46 0.44
C VAL A 119 -11.00 6.74 -0.39
N LEU A 120 -10.80 7.91 0.21
CA LEU A 120 -10.88 9.17 -0.51
C LEU A 120 -9.84 9.23 -1.62
N ALA A 121 -8.60 8.81 -1.35
CA ALA A 121 -7.53 8.76 -2.33
C ALA A 121 -7.92 7.92 -3.56
N HIS A 122 -8.52 6.75 -3.37
CA HIS A 122 -9.01 5.93 -4.48
C HIS A 122 -10.11 6.60 -5.28
N ARG A 123 -11.12 7.17 -4.62
CA ARG A 123 -12.22 7.86 -5.31
C ARG A 123 -11.73 9.05 -6.12
N THR A 124 -10.70 9.75 -5.63
CA THR A 124 -10.12 10.90 -6.34
C THR A 124 -9.40 10.44 -7.60
N LEU A 125 -8.68 9.31 -7.56
CA LEU A 125 -8.06 8.71 -8.74
C LEU A 125 -9.11 8.25 -9.77
N GLU A 126 -10.15 7.55 -9.33
CA GLU A 126 -11.25 7.12 -10.19
C GLU A 126 -11.96 8.33 -10.84
N ALA A 127 -12.22 9.38 -10.06
CA ALA A 127 -12.81 10.62 -10.57
C ALA A 127 -11.90 11.33 -11.59
N SER A 128 -10.59 11.41 -11.32
CA SER A 128 -9.63 12.04 -12.24
C SER A 128 -9.49 11.25 -13.56
N THR A 129 -9.67 9.93 -13.53
CA THR A 129 -9.67 9.09 -14.72
C THR A 129 -10.88 9.36 -15.62
N MET A 130 -12.00 9.82 -15.05
CA MET A 130 -13.20 10.20 -15.80
C MET A 130 -13.14 11.64 -16.34
N GLU A 131 -12.50 12.57 -15.62
CA GLU A 131 -12.40 13.98 -16.02
C GLU A 131 -11.31 14.24 -17.06
N ASN A 132 -10.18 13.53 -16.95
CA ASN A 132 -9.18 13.47 -18.00
C ASN A 132 -9.03 12.00 -18.38
N PRO A 133 -9.83 11.50 -19.35
CA PRO A 133 -9.53 10.21 -19.94
C PRO A 133 -8.19 10.39 -20.61
N VAL A 134 -7.12 9.98 -19.92
CA VAL A 134 -5.89 9.57 -20.58
C VAL A 134 -6.38 8.53 -21.57
N LEU A 135 -6.54 8.94 -22.83
CA LEU A 135 -6.58 8.02 -23.95
C LEU A 135 -5.49 7.01 -23.61
N PRO A 136 -5.80 5.71 -23.50
CA PRO A 136 -4.80 4.72 -23.21
C PRO A 136 -3.63 5.05 -24.12
N TRP A 137 -2.46 5.35 -23.54
CA TRP A 137 -1.22 5.25 -24.28
C TRP A 137 -1.35 3.96 -25.10
N PRO A 138 -1.07 3.95 -26.41
CA PRO A 138 -1.20 2.75 -27.22
C PRO A 138 -0.52 1.62 -26.46
N ASP A 139 -1.36 0.76 -25.89
CA ASP A 139 -0.94 -0.33 -25.04
C ASP A 139 -0.34 -1.32 -26.01
N ASP A 140 0.98 -1.29 -26.14
CA ASP A 140 1.75 -2.38 -26.76
C ASP A 140 1.60 -3.67 -25.94
N THR A 141 0.89 -3.63 -24.80
CA THR A 141 0.50 -4.79 -24.01
C THR A 141 -0.60 -5.57 -24.75
N PRO A 142 -0.33 -6.83 -25.17
CA PRO A 142 -1.35 -7.65 -25.80
C PRO A 142 -2.45 -7.91 -24.76
N ARG A 143 -3.61 -7.28 -24.95
CA ARG A 143 -4.84 -7.60 -24.23
C ARG A 143 -5.02 -9.12 -24.24
N ALA A 144 -5.19 -9.70 -23.07
CA ALA A 144 -5.53 -11.09 -22.89
C ALA A 144 -6.73 -11.43 -23.78
N GLY A 145 -6.43 -12.05 -24.92
CA GLY A 145 -7.42 -12.74 -25.73
C GLY A 145 -8.02 -13.91 -24.95
N PRO A 146 -9.04 -14.57 -25.51
CA PRO A 146 -9.69 -15.72 -24.88
C PRO A 146 -8.61 -16.71 -24.45
N VAL A 147 -8.73 -17.26 -23.23
CA VAL A 147 -7.79 -18.23 -22.63
C VAL A 147 -7.45 -19.30 -23.67
N GLN A 148 -6.33 -19.12 -24.37
CA GLN A 148 -5.86 -20.08 -25.35
C GLN A 148 -5.38 -21.29 -24.54
N GLY A 149 -5.85 -22.49 -24.86
CA GLY A 149 -5.43 -23.71 -24.19
C GLY A 149 -3.92 -23.99 -24.41
N PRO A 150 -3.34 -24.95 -23.67
CA PRO A 150 -1.96 -25.36 -23.86
C PRO A 150 -1.70 -25.82 -25.31
N LYS A 151 -0.60 -25.33 -25.90
CA LYS A 151 -0.18 -25.65 -27.28
C LYS A 151 0.69 -26.91 -27.29
N ILE A 152 0.27 -27.95 -27.99
CA ILE A 152 1.07 -29.16 -28.18
C ILE A 152 2.01 -28.94 -29.36
N CYS A 153 3.31 -29.19 -29.16
CA CYS A 153 4.29 -29.09 -30.25
C CYS A 153 4.10 -30.22 -31.27
N ASP A 154 3.99 -29.89 -32.55
CA ASP A 154 3.83 -30.90 -33.60
C ASP A 154 5.05 -31.81 -33.77
N ASN A 155 6.25 -31.29 -33.49
CA ASN A 155 7.53 -31.99 -33.65
C ASN A 155 7.80 -32.99 -32.51
N CYS A 156 7.80 -32.54 -31.25
CA CYS A 156 8.19 -33.37 -30.11
C CYS A 156 7.05 -33.70 -29.13
N LYS A 157 5.80 -33.36 -29.47
CA LYS A 157 4.58 -33.59 -28.69
C LYS A 157 4.57 -33.02 -27.27
N THR A 158 5.53 -32.15 -26.94
CA THR A 158 5.60 -31.49 -25.64
C THR A 158 4.47 -30.48 -25.50
N ALA A 159 3.80 -30.46 -24.35
CA ALA A 159 2.83 -29.43 -24.00
C ALA A 159 3.55 -28.13 -23.59
N ASN A 160 3.20 -27.04 -24.28
CA ASN A 160 3.74 -25.70 -24.06
C ASN A 160 2.62 -24.79 -23.56
N PRO A 161 2.97 -23.76 -22.77
CA PRO A 161 1.99 -22.77 -22.35
C PRO A 161 1.44 -22.01 -23.57
N ALA A 162 0.27 -21.41 -23.40
CA ALA A 162 -0.52 -20.87 -24.51
C ALA A 162 0.13 -19.69 -25.23
N ASP A 163 0.96 -18.95 -24.52
CA ASP A 163 1.76 -17.81 -24.95
C ASP A 163 3.13 -18.22 -25.53
N ALA A 164 3.50 -19.50 -25.51
CA ALA A 164 4.78 -19.96 -26.05
C ALA A 164 4.84 -19.77 -27.58
N LEU A 165 5.82 -18.99 -28.04
CA LEU A 165 6.17 -18.84 -29.46
C LEU A 165 7.07 -19.98 -29.96
N PHE A 166 7.81 -20.62 -29.05
CA PHE A 166 8.74 -21.72 -29.34
C PHE A 166 8.51 -22.86 -28.36
N CYS A 167 8.72 -24.09 -28.81
CA CYS A 167 8.63 -25.24 -27.96
C CYS A 167 9.76 -25.24 -26.91
N LYS A 168 9.40 -25.40 -25.63
CA LYS A 168 10.34 -25.44 -24.51
C LYS A 168 11.32 -26.62 -24.53
N ASN A 169 11.04 -27.64 -25.34
CA ASN A 169 11.85 -28.86 -25.39
C ASN A 169 12.74 -28.92 -26.65
N CYS A 170 12.19 -28.63 -27.83
CA CYS A 170 12.94 -28.76 -29.09
C CYS A 170 13.18 -27.45 -29.85
N GLY A 171 12.72 -26.30 -29.32
CA GLY A 171 12.91 -24.99 -29.96
C GLY A 171 12.11 -24.76 -31.26
N THR A 172 11.27 -25.71 -31.68
CA THR A 172 10.45 -25.55 -32.89
C THR A 172 9.41 -24.44 -32.68
N LYS A 173 9.27 -23.54 -33.66
CA LYS A 173 8.29 -22.44 -33.63
C LYS A 173 6.87 -22.99 -33.60
N LEU A 174 6.07 -22.55 -32.63
CA LEU A 174 4.67 -22.94 -32.49
C LEU A 174 3.81 -21.98 -33.33
N GLY A 175 3.04 -22.52 -34.28
CA GLY A 175 2.16 -21.71 -35.11
C GLY A 175 1.10 -21.01 -34.26
N LEU A 176 0.83 -19.73 -34.55
CA LEU A 176 -0.40 -19.09 -34.09
C LEU A 176 -1.55 -19.80 -34.81
N VAL A 177 -2.54 -20.27 -34.05
CA VAL A 177 -3.75 -20.88 -34.62
C VAL A 177 -4.37 -19.84 -35.56
N SER A 178 -4.22 -20.05 -36.87
CA SER A 178 -4.91 -19.27 -37.89
C SER A 178 -6.38 -19.67 -37.79
N SER A 179 -7.19 -18.82 -37.17
CA SER A 179 -8.65 -18.90 -37.33
C SER A 179 -8.95 -18.57 -38.80
N ARG A 180 -8.97 -19.59 -39.65
CA ARG A 180 -9.65 -19.51 -40.94
C ARG A 180 -11.12 -19.86 -40.74
N ALA A 181 -11.93 -19.06 -41.43
CA ALA A 181 -13.39 -18.96 -41.45
C ALA A 181 -14.14 -20.29 -41.48
#